data_AF-A0A836JZ97-F1
#
_entry.id   AF-A0A836JZ97-F1
#
_cell.length_a   1.000
_cell.length_b   1.000
_cell.length_c   1.000
_cell.angle_alpha   90.00
_cell.angle_beta   90.00
_cell.angle_gamma   90.00
#
_symmetry.space_group_name_H-M   'P 1'
#
loop_
_entity.id
_entity.type
_entity.pdbx_description
1 polymer ?
#
loop_
_entity_poly.entity_id
_entity_poly.type
_entity_poly.pdbx_seq_one_letter_code
_entity_poly.pdbx_strand_id
1 'polypeptide(L)'
;MRLSRALKEKRPLYAQRHDKVILLHDNARPHVAKPVKTYLETLKWEVLPHPPYSSDIAPSDFHLFRSMAHGLADRRFHSYEEAQKWIDSWIASKDMSFFRRGIHVLPERWEKVVSSDGQYFK
;
A
#
# COMPACT_ATOMS: atom_id res chain seq x y z
N MET A 1 -4.98 5.02 15.22
CA MET A 1 -3.50 5.04 15.14
C MET A 1 -3.08 6.12 14.13
N ARG A 2 -2.11 7.01 14.42
CA ARG A 2 -1.60 7.99 13.43
C ARG A 2 -0.52 7.33 12.57
N LEU A 3 -0.66 7.35 11.24
CA LEU A 3 0.22 6.64 10.28
C LEU A 3 1.71 6.95 10.48
N SER A 4 2.05 8.22 10.72
CA SER A 4 3.42 8.67 10.96
C SER A 4 4.06 8.05 12.21
N ARG A 5 3.27 7.83 13.27
CA ARG A 5 3.73 7.15 14.49
C ARG A 5 3.97 5.66 14.23
N ALA A 6 3.02 5.00 13.58
CA ALA A 6 3.13 3.59 13.23
C ALA A 6 4.38 3.31 12.36
N LEU A 7 4.66 4.19 11.39
CA LEU A 7 5.83 4.07 10.54
C LEU A 7 7.14 4.14 11.36
N LYS A 8 7.25 5.08 12.30
CA LYS A 8 8.42 5.21 13.18
C LYS A 8 8.62 3.98 14.07
N GLU A 9 7.54 3.43 14.63
CA GLU A 9 7.58 2.24 15.49
C GLU A 9 7.94 0.98 14.69
N LYS A 10 7.35 0.78 13.51
CA LYS A 10 7.55 -0.44 12.70
C LYS A 10 8.81 -0.40 11.84
N ARG A 11 9.34 0.78 11.52
CA ARG A 11 10.55 0.96 10.71
C ARG A 11 11.50 1.95 11.39
N PRO A 12 12.13 1.59 12.52
CA PRO A 12 13.01 2.50 13.26
C PRO A 12 14.22 2.97 12.43
N LEU A 13 14.71 2.14 11.50
CA LEU A 13 15.78 2.50 10.57
C LEU A 13 15.40 3.68 9.66
N TYR A 14 14.11 3.92 9.44
CA TYR A 14 13.61 5.06 8.69
C TYR A 14 13.95 6.40 9.36
N ALA A 15 13.94 6.43 10.70
CA ALA A 15 14.29 7.64 11.46
C ALA A 15 15.77 8.01 11.34
N GLN A 16 16.63 7.06 10.97
CA GLN A 16 18.09 7.26 10.88
C GLN A 16 18.54 7.71 9.48
N ARG A 17 17.79 7.33 8.43
CA ARG A 17 18.18 7.62 7.04
C ARG A 17 17.85 9.04 6.58
N HIS A 18 17.04 9.78 7.35
CA HIS A 18 16.52 11.10 6.97
C HIS A 18 15.81 11.15 5.60
N ASP A 19 15.46 9.99 5.03
CA ASP A 19 14.81 9.90 3.73
C ASP A 19 13.42 10.54 3.78
N LYS A 20 13.03 11.18 2.69
CA LYS A 20 11.68 11.72 2.49
C LYS A 20 10.70 10.57 2.22
N VAL A 21 9.55 10.55 2.90
CA VAL A 21 8.53 9.50 2.66
C VAL A 21 7.91 9.79 1.31
N ILE A 22 7.89 8.78 0.44
CA ILE A 22 7.12 8.79 -0.79
C ILE A 22 5.88 7.93 -0.55
N LEU A 23 4.70 8.57 -0.54
CA LEU A 23 3.41 7.94 -0.30
C LEU A 23 2.70 7.72 -1.63
N LEU A 24 2.35 6.47 -1.91
CA LEU A 24 1.46 6.08 -3.00
C LEU A 24 0.11 5.65 -2.41
N HIS A 25 -0.97 6.31 -2.82
CA HIS A 25 -2.34 5.95 -2.46
C HIS A 25 -3.30 6.32 -3.59
N ASP A 26 -4.52 5.79 -3.55
CA ASP A 26 -5.56 6.07 -4.54
C ASP A 26 -6.24 7.42 -4.33
N ASN A 27 -7.01 7.87 -5.32
CA ASN A 27 -7.69 9.17 -5.29
C ASN A 27 -9.04 9.16 -4.58
N ALA A 28 -9.30 8.21 -3.67
CA ALA A 28 -10.54 8.19 -2.90
C ALA A 28 -10.77 9.54 -2.20
N ARG A 29 -12.03 10.00 -2.17
CA ARG A 29 -12.40 11.34 -1.64
C ARG A 29 -11.78 11.64 -0.26
N PRO A 30 -11.74 10.70 0.71
CA PRO A 30 -11.09 10.96 1.99
C PRO A 30 -9.59 11.23 1.88
N HIS A 31 -8.89 10.60 0.94
CA HIS A 31 -7.43 10.71 0.80
C HIS A 31 -6.98 12.02 0.15
N VAL A 32 -7.82 12.60 -0.71
CA VAL A 32 -7.53 13.87 -1.41
C VAL A 32 -8.17 15.09 -0.72
N ALA A 33 -8.85 14.88 0.40
CA ALA A 33 -9.48 15.94 1.17
C ALA A 33 -8.44 16.95 1.71
N LYS A 34 -8.83 18.22 1.81
CA LYS A 34 -7.95 19.31 2.30
C LYS A 34 -7.25 18.99 3.62
N PRO A 35 -7.92 18.45 4.66
CA PRO A 35 -7.24 18.13 5.92
C PRO A 35 -6.13 17.08 5.77
N VAL A 36 -6.31 16.09 4.89
CA VAL A 36 -5.31 15.04 4.64
C VAL A 36 -4.12 15.62 3.89
N LYS A 37 -4.35 16.43 2.84
CA LYS A 37 -3.28 17.12 2.10
C LYS A 37 -2.43 18.00 3.03
N THR A 38 -3.05 18.85 3.83
CA THR A 38 -2.35 19.72 4.80
C THR A 38 -1.55 18.91 5.83
N TYR A 39 -2.08 17.75 6.26
CA TYR A 39 -1.38 16.87 7.18
C TYR A 39 -0.13 16.24 6.54
N LEU A 40 -0.24 15.75 5.30
CA LEU A 40 0.89 15.18 4.55
C LEU A 40 1.98 16.23 4.26
N GLU A 41 1.58 17.47 3.93
CA GLU A 41 2.48 18.61 3.76
C GLU A 41 3.25 18.92 5.06
N THR A 42 2.56 18.90 6.21
CA THR A 42 3.18 19.12 7.53
C THR A 42 4.20 18.03 7.86
N LEU A 43 3.94 16.80 7.44
CA LEU A 43 4.89 15.68 7.56
C LEU A 43 6.03 15.74 6.53
N LYS A 44 5.95 16.64 5.55
CA LYS A 44 6.88 16.76 4.40
C LYS A 44 6.94 15.48 3.55
N TRP A 45 5.82 14.76 3.47
CA TRP A 45 5.73 13.56 2.65
C TRP A 45 5.47 13.94 1.20
N GLU A 46 6.15 13.26 0.28
CA GLU A 46 5.85 13.33 -1.14
C GLU A 46 4.67 12.42 -1.46
N VAL A 47 3.68 12.92 -2.19
CA VAL A 47 2.57 12.10 -2.67
C VAL A 47 2.81 11.82 -4.14
N LEU A 48 2.91 10.54 -4.51
CA LEU A 48 3.03 10.16 -5.91
C LEU A 48 1.71 10.38 -6.63
N PRO A 49 1.74 10.88 -7.88
CA PRO A 49 0.55 10.93 -8.70
C PRO A 49 0.05 9.51 -8.95
N HIS A 50 -1.25 9.32 -8.79
CA HIS A 50 -1.93 8.07 -9.10
C HIS A 50 -3.11 8.38 -10.02
N PRO A 51 -3.24 7.74 -11.18
CA PRO A 51 -4.40 7.90 -12.05
C PRO A 51 -5.67 7.29 -11.42
N PRO A 52 -6.88 7.82 -11.73
CA PRO A 52 -8.13 7.19 -11.33
C PRO A 52 -8.26 5.76 -11.85
N TYR A 53 -9.00 4.91 -11.13
CA TYR A 53 -9.35 3.53 -11.55
C TYR A 53 -8.16 2.60 -11.86
N SER A 54 -6.96 2.89 -11.32
CA SER A 54 -5.73 2.18 -11.71
C SER A 54 -5.22 1.24 -10.60
N SER A 55 -6.06 0.29 -10.20
CA SER A 55 -5.71 -0.71 -9.17
C SER A 55 -4.59 -1.66 -9.62
N ASP A 56 -4.40 -1.82 -10.93
CA ASP A 56 -3.32 -2.56 -11.56
C ASP A 56 -1.93 -1.95 -11.34
N ILE A 57 -1.84 -0.70 -10.88
CA ILE A 57 -0.57 -0.05 -10.49
C ILE A 57 -0.54 0.34 -9.00
N ALA A 58 -1.49 -0.16 -8.19
CA ALA A 58 -1.48 -0.03 -6.75
C ALA A 58 -0.91 -1.32 -6.10
N PRO A 59 0.29 -1.31 -5.48
CA PRO A 59 0.91 -2.52 -4.91
C PRO A 59 0.05 -3.20 -3.84
N SER A 60 -0.74 -2.41 -3.11
CA SER A 60 -1.71 -2.94 -2.16
C SER A 60 -2.73 -3.84 -2.86
N ASP A 61 -3.25 -3.43 -4.01
CA ASP A 61 -4.31 -4.16 -4.72
C ASP A 61 -3.75 -5.35 -5.51
N PHE A 62 -2.80 -5.11 -6.42
CA PHE A 62 -2.34 -6.16 -7.34
C PHE A 62 -1.48 -7.24 -6.68
N HIS A 63 -0.89 -6.97 -5.51
CA HIS A 63 0.05 -7.87 -4.82
C HIS A 63 -0.41 -8.26 -3.42
N LEU A 64 -0.55 -7.29 -2.51
CA LEU A 64 -0.85 -7.57 -1.09
C LEU A 64 -2.24 -8.20 -0.92
N PHE A 65 -3.29 -7.49 -1.33
CA PHE A 65 -4.68 -7.93 -1.20
C PHE A 65 -4.99 -9.10 -2.13
N ARG A 66 -4.41 -9.13 -3.34
CA ARG A 66 -4.49 -10.31 -4.21
C ARG A 66 -3.99 -11.58 -3.52
N SER A 67 -2.83 -11.51 -2.86
CA SER A 67 -2.30 -12.66 -2.11
C SER A 67 -3.15 -12.98 -0.87
N MET A 68 -3.67 -11.97 -0.19
CA MET A 68 -4.50 -12.13 1.01
C MET A 68 -5.84 -12.79 0.69
N ALA A 69 -6.47 -12.42 -0.43
CA ALA A 69 -7.74 -12.96 -0.90
C ALA A 69 -7.70 -14.49 -1.05
N HIS A 70 -6.58 -15.04 -1.56
CA HIS A 70 -6.39 -16.49 -1.62
C HIS A 70 -6.40 -17.15 -0.24
N GLY A 71 -5.85 -16.49 0.79
CA GLY A 71 -5.89 -17.01 2.17
C GLY A 71 -7.24 -16.84 2.85
N LEU A 72 -8.08 -15.94 2.34
CA LEU A 72 -9.41 -15.62 2.87
C LEU A 72 -10.53 -16.45 2.24
N ALA A 73 -10.33 -17.00 1.03
CA ALA A 73 -11.40 -17.62 0.22
C ALA A 73 -12.27 -18.64 0.97
N ASP A 74 -11.67 -19.45 1.84
CA ASP A 74 -12.36 -20.51 2.57
C ASP A 74 -12.51 -20.23 4.08
N ARG A 75 -12.39 -18.97 4.49
CA ARG A 75 -12.44 -18.58 5.92
C ARG A 75 -13.74 -17.88 6.28
N ARG A 76 -14.29 -18.26 7.43
CA ARG A 76 -15.37 -17.55 8.11
C ARG A 76 -14.88 -17.14 9.49
N PHE A 77 -15.02 -15.85 9.79
CA PHE A 77 -14.71 -15.31 11.10
C PHE A 77 -16.01 -15.09 11.86
N HIS A 78 -16.01 -15.43 13.15
CA HIS A 78 -17.18 -15.28 14.02
C HIS A 78 -17.08 -14.05 14.91
N SER A 79 -15.91 -13.39 14.93
CA SER A 79 -15.70 -12.14 15.63
C SER A 79 -14.69 -11.25 14.93
N TYR A 80 -14.68 -9.98 15.30
CA TYR A 80 -13.71 -9.00 14.82
C TYR A 80 -12.28 -9.37 15.26
N GLU A 81 -12.12 -9.87 16.49
CA GLU A 81 -10.84 -10.27 17.06
C GLU A 81 -10.24 -11.46 16.30
N GLU A 82 -11.06 -12.40 15.85
CA GLU A 82 -10.64 -13.53 15.04
C GLU A 82 -10.10 -13.06 13.68
N ALA A 83 -10.83 -12.16 13.00
CA ALA A 83 -10.40 -11.57 11.73
C ALA A 83 -9.09 -10.77 11.91
N GLN A 84 -9.01 -9.93 12.95
CA GLN A 84 -7.81 -9.14 13.22
C GLN A 84 -6.60 -10.04 13.49
N LYS A 85 -6.73 -11.06 14.35
CA LYS A 85 -5.65 -12.00 14.66
C LYS A 85 -5.19 -12.75 13.42
N TRP A 86 -6.11 -13.12 12.54
CA TRP A 86 -5.77 -13.75 11.28
C TRP A 86 -4.97 -12.82 10.36
N ILE A 87 -5.41 -11.56 10.20
CA ILE A 87 -4.69 -10.56 9.39
C ILE A 87 -3.29 -10.33 9.95
N ASP A 88 -3.15 -10.13 11.27
CA ASP A 88 -1.86 -9.93 11.93
C ASP A 88 -0.92 -11.12 11.68
N SER A 89 -1.45 -12.35 11.84
CA SER A 89 -0.69 -13.58 11.59
C SER A 89 -0.31 -13.74 10.12
N TRP A 90 -1.22 -13.42 9.20
CA TRP A 90 -0.97 -13.49 7.76
C TRP A 90 0.12 -12.51 7.34
N ILE A 91 0.07 -11.26 7.83
CA ILE A 91 1.10 -10.25 7.55
C ILE A 91 2.45 -10.69 8.13
N ALA A 92 2.47 -11.18 9.37
CA ALA A 92 3.68 -11.67 10.02
C ALA A 92 4.29 -12.90 9.33
N SER A 93 3.47 -13.71 8.65
CA SER A 93 3.94 -14.86 7.88
C SER A 93 4.68 -14.49 6.59
N LYS A 94 4.58 -13.24 6.12
CA LYS A 94 5.25 -12.80 4.89
C LYS A 94 6.65 -12.30 5.20
N ASP A 95 7.62 -12.81 4.47
CA ASP A 95 9.00 -12.36 4.56
C ASP A 95 9.19 -10.97 3.92
N MET A 96 10.33 -10.32 4.20
CA MET A 96 10.65 -9.00 3.64
C MET A 96 10.71 -8.97 2.10
N SER A 97 11.10 -10.08 1.47
CA SER A 97 11.18 -10.18 0.02
C SER A 97 9.79 -10.17 -0.63
N PHE A 98 8.75 -10.68 0.05
CA PHE A 98 7.37 -10.56 -0.41
C PHE A 98 6.96 -9.09 -0.60
N PHE A 99 7.18 -8.25 0.42
CA PHE A 99 6.85 -6.82 0.32
C PHE A 99 7.76 -6.09 -0.67
N ARG A 100 9.05 -6.45 -0.70
CA ARG A 100 10.01 -5.86 -1.65
C ARG A 100 9.57 -6.12 -3.10
N ARG A 101 9.21 -7.36 -3.44
CA ARG A 101 8.73 -7.73 -4.78
C ARG A 101 7.52 -6.91 -5.21
N GLY A 102 6.52 -6.75 -4.34
CA GLY A 102 5.33 -5.96 -4.66
C GLY A 102 5.64 -4.52 -5.06
N ILE A 103 6.65 -3.91 -4.44
CA ILE A 103 7.11 -2.55 -4.79
C ILE A 103 7.98 -2.55 -6.05
N HIS A 104 8.90 -3.51 -6.20
CA HIS A 104 9.87 -3.53 -7.29
C HIS A 104 9.26 -3.89 -8.65
N VAL A 105 8.03 -4.41 -8.68
CA VAL A 105 7.27 -4.68 -9.91
C VAL A 105 6.61 -3.40 -10.48
N LEU A 106 6.57 -2.30 -9.72
CA LEU A 106 5.95 -1.04 -10.18
C LEU A 106 6.52 -0.51 -11.51
N PRO A 107 7.85 -0.44 -11.73
CA PRO A 107 8.39 0.07 -12.99
C PRO A 107 7.93 -0.75 -14.21
N GLU A 108 7.97 -2.07 -14.12
CA GLU A 108 7.47 -2.96 -15.19
C GLU A 108 5.99 -2.73 -15.48
N ARG A 109 5.17 -2.53 -14.43
CA ARG A 109 3.74 -2.23 -14.60
C ARG A 109 3.51 -0.87 -15.24
N TRP A 110 4.28 0.15 -14.87
CA TRP A 110 4.19 1.47 -15.51
C TRP A 110 4.59 1.39 -16.99
N GLU A 111 5.63 0.64 -17.34
CA GLU A 111 5.99 0.39 -18.74
C GLU A 111 4.86 -0.27 -19.52
N LYS A 112 4.14 -1.23 -18.92
CA LYS A 112 2.96 -1.86 -19.55
C LYS A 112 1.80 -0.89 -19.74
N VAL A 113 1.54 0.01 -18.78
CA VAL A 113 0.52 1.07 -18.95
C VAL A 113 0.87 1.96 -20.14
N VAL A 114 2.12 2.41 -20.22
CA VAL A 114 2.58 3.26 -21.33
C VAL A 114 2.50 2.52 -22.66
N SER A 115 2.95 1.27 -22.71
CA SER A 115 2.91 0.43 -23.92
C SER A 115 1.48 0.08 -24.37
N SER A 116 0.51 0.20 -23.46
CA SER A 116 -0.91 -0.06 -23.72
C SER A 116 -1.71 1.23 -23.94
N ASP A 117 -1.05 2.37 -24.15
CA ASP A 117 -1.68 3.70 -24.29
C ASP A 117 -2.68 4.02 -23.16
N GLY A 118 -2.33 3.63 -21.92
CA GLY A 118 -3.17 3.83 -20.74
C GLY A 118 -4.28 2.81 -20.54
N GLN A 119 -4.42 1.80 -21.41
CA GLN A 119 -5.37 0.70 -21.23
C GLN A 119 -4.86 -0.31 -20.18
N TYR A 120 -5.80 -1.09 -19.63
CA TYR A 120 -5.47 -2.20 -18.75
C TYR A 120 -4.65 -3.28 -19.48
N PHE A 121 -3.77 -3.94 -18.75
CA PHE A 121 -2.89 -5.00 -19.25
C PHE A 121 -3.02 -6.28 -18.42
N LYS A 122 -2.48 -7.39 -18.96
CA LYS A 122 -2.40 -8.69 -18.28
C LYS A 122 -1.03 -8.93 -17.65
#